data_AF-A0A1F9PIH4-F1
#
_entry.id   AF-A0A1F9PIH4-F1
#
_cell.length_a   1.000
_cell.length_b   1.000
_cell.length_c   1.000
_cell.angle_alpha   90.00
_cell.angle_beta   90.00
_cell.angle_gamma   90.00
#
_symmetry.space_group_name_H-M   'P 1'
#
loop_
_entity.id
_entity.type
_entity.pdbx_description
1 polymer ?
#
loop_
_entity_poly.entity_id
_entity_poly.type
_entity_poly.pdbx_seq_one_letter_code
_entity_poly.pdbx_strand_id
1 'polypeptide(L)'
;MKRLWNLLISLEVGLVLLALVCIVMGAGSFGLSGDVATALNSMPLFVWLAEFSLATTWWLWLTIVLLALLALNTLCCSADTVFQRFSSNAILAWLPPQLIHAGFLLIVLAHLQSALWGFKGAIEIPEGAGFQLPDGAAVQVARVGAIFSPMGGDRPLGYKALL
;
A
#
# COMPACT_ATOMS: atom_id res chain seq x y z
N MET A 1 -27.65 10.45 -17.42
CA MET A 1 -26.24 10.90 -17.33
C MET A 1 -25.98 11.91 -16.22
N LYS A 2 -26.78 12.99 -16.05
CA LYS A 2 -26.60 13.97 -14.95
C LYS A 2 -26.60 13.37 -13.53
N ARG A 3 -27.40 12.33 -13.27
CA ARG A 3 -27.46 11.67 -11.95
C ARG A 3 -26.18 10.91 -11.58
N LEU A 4 -25.58 10.16 -12.53
CA LEU A 4 -24.31 9.47 -12.29
C LEU A 4 -23.17 10.48 -12.06
N TRP A 5 -23.16 11.56 -12.84
CA TRP A 5 -22.17 12.64 -12.70
C TRP A 5 -22.27 13.31 -11.32
N ASN A 6 -23.49 13.62 -10.86
CA ASN A 6 -23.71 14.20 -9.53
C ASN A 6 -23.35 13.22 -8.40
N LEU A 7 -23.56 11.91 -8.59
CA LEU A 7 -23.10 10.89 -7.64
C LEU A 7 -21.57 10.82 -7.58
N LEU A 8 -20.90 10.84 -8.74
CA LEU A 8 -19.44 10.78 -8.84
C LEU A 8 -18.74 12.05 -8.33
N ILE A 9 -19.45 13.18 -8.25
CA ILE A 9 -18.93 14.45 -7.69
C ILE A 9 -19.37 14.66 -6.23
N SER A 10 -20.22 13.77 -5.70
CA SER A 10 -20.69 13.92 -4.32
C SER A 10 -19.59 13.58 -3.32
N LEU A 11 -19.39 14.49 -2.37
CA LEU A 11 -18.48 14.31 -1.24
C LEU A 11 -18.98 13.22 -0.29
N GLU A 12 -20.30 13.06 -0.15
CA GLU A 12 -20.90 11.99 0.67
C GLU A 12 -20.51 10.61 0.15
N VAL A 13 -20.51 10.42 -1.18
CA VAL A 13 -20.09 9.16 -1.81
C VAL A 13 -18.61 8.89 -1.53
N GLY A 14 -17.75 9.90 -1.61
CA GLY A 14 -16.34 9.79 -1.24
C GLY A 14 -16.14 9.36 0.22
N LEU A 15 -16.87 9.97 1.16
CA LEU A 15 -16.82 9.59 2.58
C LEU A 15 -17.31 8.16 2.84
N VAL A 16 -18.41 7.76 2.18
CA VAL A 16 -18.94 6.39 2.29
C VAL A 16 -17.96 5.38 1.71
N LEU A 17 -17.36 5.66 0.55
CA LEU A 17 -16.33 4.81 -0.03
C LEU A 17 -15.12 4.67 0.89
N LEU A 18 -14.64 5.76 1.49
CA LEU A 18 -13.54 5.72 2.44
C LEU A 18 -13.89 4.87 3.68
N ALA A 19 -15.08 5.04 4.24
CA ALA A 19 -15.55 4.23 5.36
C ALA A 19 -15.63 2.74 5.00
N LEU A 20 -16.12 2.41 3.81
CA LEU A 20 -16.15 1.03 3.30
C LEU A 20 -14.75 0.45 3.15
N VAL A 21 -13.78 1.21 2.60
CA VAL A 21 -12.38 0.78 2.52
C VAL A 21 -11.85 0.43 3.92
N CYS A 22 -12.07 1.29 4.91
CA CYS A 22 -11.62 1.04 6.29
C CYS A 22 -12.26 -0.22 6.88
N ILE A 23 -13.57 -0.44 6.68
CA ILE A 23 -14.28 -1.62 7.18
C ILE A 23 -13.77 -2.89 6.52
N VAL A 24 -13.61 -2.89 5.19
CA VAL A 24 -13.17 -4.07 4.43
C VAL A 24 -11.72 -4.42 4.78
N MET A 25 -10.84 -3.42 4.89
CA MET A 25 -9.46 -3.63 5.34
C MET A 25 -9.40 -4.18 6.76
N GLY A 26 -10.21 -3.62 7.67
CA GLY A 26 -10.32 -4.12 9.05
C GLY A 26 -10.77 -5.59 9.07
N ALA A 27 -11.85 -5.92 8.35
CA ALA A 27 -12.37 -7.28 8.27
C ALA A 27 -11.33 -8.26 7.70
N GLY A 28 -10.59 -7.88 6.66
CA GLY A 28 -9.48 -8.66 6.12
C GLY A 28 -8.38 -8.89 7.15
N SER A 29 -7.95 -7.83 7.84
CA SER A 29 -6.89 -7.90 8.86
C SER A 29 -7.24 -8.83 10.03
N PHE A 30 -8.50 -8.88 10.46
CA PHE A 30 -8.93 -9.79 11.52
C PHE A 30 -9.14 -11.23 11.01
N GLY A 31 -9.42 -11.41 9.72
CA GLY A 31 -9.58 -12.73 9.11
C GLY A 31 -8.27 -13.43 8.75
N LEU A 32 -7.16 -12.69 8.64
CA LEU A 32 -5.84 -13.24 8.35
C LEU A 32 -5.20 -13.80 9.62
N SER A 33 -4.78 -15.06 9.58
CA SER A 33 -4.04 -15.70 10.67
C SER A 33 -2.98 -16.65 10.12
N GLY A 34 -1.93 -16.88 10.92
CA GLY A 34 -0.87 -17.83 10.63
C GLY A 34 -0.02 -17.48 9.40
N ASP A 35 0.37 -18.51 8.65
CA ASP A 35 1.33 -18.42 7.54
C ASP A 35 0.84 -17.50 6.41
N VAL A 36 -0.47 -17.36 6.24
CA VAL A 36 -1.08 -16.50 5.23
C VAL A 36 -0.78 -15.02 5.51
N ALA A 37 -0.81 -14.60 6.78
CA ALA A 37 -0.47 -13.24 7.18
C ALA A 37 1.03 -12.95 7.03
N THR A 38 1.87 -13.94 7.34
CA THR A 38 3.33 -13.85 7.16
C THR A 38 3.69 -13.72 5.68
N ALA A 39 3.07 -14.55 4.82
CA ALA A 39 3.26 -14.53 3.38
C ALA A 39 2.93 -13.15 2.77
N LEU A 40 1.83 -12.51 3.22
CA LEU A 40 1.43 -11.18 2.73
C LEU A 40 2.51 -10.10 2.98
N ASN A 41 3.28 -10.21 4.05
CA ASN A 41 4.36 -9.25 4.34
C ASN A 41 5.64 -9.55 3.55
N SER A 42 5.90 -10.83 3.30
CA SER A 42 7.15 -11.33 2.71
C SER A 42 7.20 -11.25 1.18
N MET A 43 6.07 -11.08 0.50
CA MET A 43 6.00 -11.03 -0.96
C MET A 43 5.25 -9.79 -1.49
N PRO A 44 5.39 -9.45 -2.78
CA PRO A 44 4.62 -8.37 -3.40
C PRO A 44 3.12 -8.68 -3.43
N LEU A 45 2.29 -7.65 -3.29
CA LEU A 45 0.84 -7.80 -3.13
C LEU A 45 0.18 -8.54 -4.30
N PHE A 46 0.54 -8.22 -5.55
CA PHE A 46 -0.05 -8.91 -6.73
C PHE A 46 0.41 -10.36 -6.87
N VAL A 47 1.63 -10.69 -6.42
CA VAL A 47 2.13 -12.06 -6.40
C VAL A 47 1.32 -12.88 -5.40
N TRP A 48 1.16 -12.35 -4.18
CA TRP A 48 0.32 -12.96 -3.15
C TRP A 48 -1.13 -13.15 -3.63
N LEU A 49 -1.68 -12.16 -4.32
CA LEU A 49 -3.05 -12.19 -4.83
C LEU A 49 -3.28 -13.29 -5.88
N ALA A 50 -2.24 -13.62 -6.67
CA ALA A 50 -2.28 -14.66 -7.69
C ALA A 50 -2.07 -16.07 -7.12
N GLU A 51 -1.38 -16.18 -5.98
CA GLU A 51 -1.02 -17.46 -5.37
C GLU A 51 -2.11 -18.03 -4.45
N PHE A 52 -2.90 -17.17 -3.79
CA PHE A 52 -3.96 -17.58 -2.87
C PHE A 52 -5.35 -17.63 -3.51
N SER A 53 -6.22 -18.50 -2.97
CA SER A 53 -7.59 -18.68 -3.46
C SER A 53 -8.45 -17.41 -3.31
N LEU A 54 -9.44 -17.26 -4.20
CA LEU A 54 -10.35 -16.11 -4.20
C LEU A 54 -11.14 -15.96 -2.88
N ALA A 55 -11.39 -17.07 -2.18
CA ALA A 55 -12.04 -17.08 -0.86
C ALA A 55 -11.19 -16.44 0.25
N THR A 56 -9.88 -16.36 0.07
CA THR A 56 -8.94 -15.70 1.00
C THR A 56 -8.64 -14.27 0.56
N THR A 57 -8.59 -14.01 -0.74
CA THR A 57 -8.14 -12.73 -1.32
C THR A 57 -9.27 -11.74 -1.62
N TRP A 58 -10.56 -12.15 -1.50
CA TRP A 58 -11.72 -11.33 -1.89
C TRP A 58 -11.76 -9.94 -1.25
N TRP A 59 -11.39 -9.81 0.03
CA TRP A 59 -11.43 -8.54 0.75
C TRP A 59 -10.40 -7.55 0.19
N LEU A 60 -9.26 -8.06 -0.27
CA LEU A 60 -8.20 -7.26 -0.87
C LEU A 60 -8.59 -6.83 -2.28
N TRP A 61 -9.18 -7.73 -3.08
CA TRP A 61 -9.79 -7.38 -4.37
C TRP A 61 -10.87 -6.31 -4.23
N LEU A 62 -11.77 -6.47 -3.26
CA LEU A 62 -12.82 -5.50 -2.97
C LEU A 62 -12.21 -4.14 -2.57
N THR A 63 -11.16 -4.15 -1.75
CA THR A 63 -10.43 -2.94 -1.35
C THR A 63 -9.82 -2.23 -2.56
N ILE A 64 -9.19 -2.96 -3.49
CA ILE A 64 -8.65 -2.40 -4.74
C ILE A 64 -9.75 -1.70 -5.56
N VAL A 65 -10.90 -2.36 -5.73
CA VAL A 65 -12.03 -1.78 -6.48
C VAL A 65 -12.57 -0.53 -5.79
N LEU A 66 -12.74 -0.56 -4.46
CA LEU A 66 -13.21 0.60 -3.70
C LEU A 66 -12.23 1.78 -3.77
N LEU A 67 -10.93 1.53 -3.68
CA LEU A 67 -9.91 2.56 -3.87
C LEU A 67 -9.94 3.14 -5.28
N ALA A 68 -10.11 2.32 -6.31
CA ALA A 68 -10.24 2.79 -7.68
C ALA A 68 -11.46 3.70 -7.85
N LEU A 69 -12.60 3.33 -7.26
CA LEU A 69 -13.81 4.18 -7.25
C LEU A 69 -13.59 5.49 -6.49
N LEU A 70 -12.88 5.45 -5.35
CA LEU A 70 -12.57 6.64 -4.57
C LEU A 70 -11.61 7.59 -5.32
N ALA A 71 -10.62 7.04 -6.03
CA ALA A 71 -9.73 7.81 -6.89
C ALA A 71 -10.50 8.46 -8.06
N LEU A 72 -11.42 7.71 -8.69
CA LEU A 72 -12.28 8.23 -9.75
C LEU A 72 -13.21 9.35 -9.24
N ASN A 73 -13.83 9.19 -8.08
CA ASN A 73 -14.64 10.24 -7.43
C ASN A 73 -13.79 11.49 -7.19
N THR A 74 -12.60 11.34 -6.62
CA THR A 74 -11.66 12.45 -6.37
C THR A 74 -11.26 13.16 -7.66
N LEU A 75 -10.97 12.42 -8.74
CA LEU A 75 -10.66 12.97 -10.06
C LEU A 75 -11.85 13.74 -10.65
N CYS A 76 -13.07 13.20 -10.57
CA CYS A 76 -14.28 13.85 -11.06
C CYS A 76 -14.56 15.15 -10.31
N CYS A 77 -14.50 15.14 -8.97
CA CYS A 77 -14.65 16.34 -8.13
C CYS A 77 -13.61 17.41 -8.48
N SER A 78 -12.36 17.00 -8.71
CA SER A 78 -11.27 17.90 -9.06
C SER A 78 -11.47 18.51 -10.44
N ALA A 79 -11.82 17.69 -11.43
CA ALA A 79 -12.09 18.14 -12.79
C ALA A 79 -13.24 19.14 -12.84
N ASP A 80 -14.36 18.85 -12.16
CA ASP A 80 -15.53 19.74 -12.09
C ASP A 80 -15.18 21.11 -11.49
N THR A 81 -14.41 21.11 -10.40
CA THR A 81 -13.93 22.35 -9.78
C THR A 81 -13.00 23.13 -10.71
N VAL A 82 -12.11 22.44 -11.42
CA VAL A 82 -11.20 23.06 -12.41
C VAL A 82 -11.99 23.69 -13.54
N PHE A 83 -12.94 22.96 -14.14
CA PHE A 83 -13.74 23.45 -15.26
C PHE A 83 -14.63 24.64 -14.88
N GLN A 84 -15.30 24.60 -13.73
CA GLN A 84 -16.19 25.68 -13.29
C GLN A 84 -15.42 26.95 -12.89
N ARG A 85 -14.18 26.81 -12.40
CA ARG A 85 -13.40 27.94 -11.86
C ARG A 85 -12.24 28.38 -12.74
N PHE A 86 -12.06 27.76 -13.90
CA PHE A 86 -11.02 28.12 -14.89
C PHE A 86 -11.03 29.61 -15.28
N SER A 87 -12.21 30.25 -15.24
CA SER A 87 -12.37 31.68 -15.58
C SER A 87 -12.31 32.64 -14.38
N SER A 88 -12.19 32.16 -13.14
CA SER A 88 -12.21 32.99 -11.94
C SER A 88 -10.81 33.25 -11.38
N ASN A 89 -10.45 34.52 -11.18
CA ASN A 89 -9.15 34.97 -10.61
C ASN A 89 -8.93 34.59 -9.12
N ALA A 90 -9.78 33.76 -8.53
CA ALA A 90 -9.76 33.44 -7.10
C ALA A 90 -8.81 32.28 -6.75
N ILE A 91 -7.65 32.14 -7.42
CA ILE A 91 -6.67 31.02 -7.34
C ILE A 91 -6.42 30.53 -5.91
N LEU A 92 -6.30 31.44 -4.96
CA LEU A 92 -5.96 31.13 -3.57
C LEU A 92 -7.03 30.34 -2.80
N ALA A 93 -8.31 30.44 -3.18
CA ALA A 93 -9.43 29.85 -2.44
C ALA A 93 -9.72 28.36 -2.79
N TRP A 94 -9.17 27.85 -3.89
CA TRP A 94 -9.40 26.50 -4.42
C TRP A 94 -8.11 25.68 -4.50
N LEU A 95 -6.95 26.31 -4.28
CA LEU A 95 -5.67 25.62 -4.14
C LEU A 95 -5.65 24.60 -2.98
N PRO A 96 -6.15 24.91 -1.76
CA PRO A 96 -6.04 23.97 -0.65
C PRO A 96 -6.82 22.66 -0.87
N PRO A 97 -8.09 22.67 -1.32
CA PRO A 97 -8.80 21.44 -1.65
C PRO A 97 -8.12 20.62 -2.76
N GLN A 98 -7.57 21.27 -3.78
CA GLN A 98 -6.89 20.57 -4.87
C GLN A 98 -5.58 19.93 -4.43
N LEU A 99 -4.82 20.56 -3.52
CA LEU A 99 -3.60 19.97 -2.95
C LEU A 99 -3.90 18.69 -2.17
N ILE A 100 -5.01 18.65 -1.42
CA ILE A 100 -5.43 17.45 -0.69
C ILE A 100 -5.78 16.32 -1.66
N HIS A 101 -6.55 16.61 -2.72
CA HIS A 101 -6.90 15.63 -3.74
C HIS A 101 -5.66 15.12 -4.50
N ALA A 102 -4.76 16.01 -4.89
CA ALA A 102 -3.51 15.66 -5.54
C ALA A 102 -2.61 14.81 -4.63
N GLY A 103 -2.52 15.16 -3.34
CA GLY A 103 -1.78 14.39 -2.35
C GLY A 103 -2.36 12.98 -2.16
N PHE A 104 -3.68 12.86 -2.05
CA PHE A 104 -4.36 11.55 -1.97
C PHE A 104 -4.07 10.70 -3.21
N LEU A 105 -4.24 11.27 -4.41
CA LEU A 105 -3.97 10.57 -5.68
C LEU A 105 -2.50 10.13 -5.77
N LEU A 106 -1.57 10.98 -5.36
CA LEU A 106 -0.14 10.66 -5.33
C LEU A 106 0.14 9.46 -4.40
N ILE A 107 -0.43 9.45 -3.20
CA ILE A 107 -0.29 8.32 -2.26
C ILE A 107 -0.84 7.03 -2.87
N VAL A 108 -2.04 7.07 -3.47
CA VAL A 108 -2.64 5.89 -4.11
C VAL A 108 -1.76 5.38 -5.27
N LEU A 109 -1.24 6.29 -6.10
CA LEU A 109 -0.35 5.93 -7.21
C LEU A 109 0.99 5.36 -6.71
N ALA A 110 1.55 5.91 -5.63
CA ALA A 110 2.77 5.38 -5.03
C ALA A 110 2.56 3.95 -4.51
N HIS A 111 1.40 3.66 -3.89
CA HIS A 111 1.04 2.31 -3.48
C HIS A 111 0.84 1.37 -4.68
N LEU A 112 0.18 1.83 -5.74
CA LEU A 112 0.02 1.05 -6.96
C LEU A 112 1.38 0.73 -7.60
N GLN A 113 2.26 1.72 -7.69
CA GLN A 113 3.62 1.56 -8.19
C GLN A 113 4.41 0.55 -7.36
N SER A 114 4.35 0.66 -6.03
CA SER A 114 4.99 -0.28 -5.11
C SER A 114 4.43 -1.70 -5.23
N ALA A 115 3.14 -1.84 -5.50
CA ALA A 115 2.53 -3.14 -5.73
C ALA A 115 2.99 -3.77 -7.07
N LEU A 116 3.11 -2.97 -8.14
CA LEU A 116 3.50 -3.43 -9.48
C LEU A 116 5.00 -3.70 -9.63
N TRP A 117 5.85 -2.83 -9.07
CA TRP A 117 7.31 -2.88 -9.20
C TRP A 117 8.02 -3.30 -7.91
N GLY A 118 7.27 -3.69 -6.87
CA GLY A 118 7.86 -4.16 -5.62
C GLY A 118 8.60 -5.48 -5.80
N PHE A 119 9.89 -5.48 -5.52
CA PHE A 119 10.66 -6.71 -5.34
C PHE A 119 10.85 -6.95 -3.84
N LYS A 120 10.26 -8.04 -3.34
CA LYS A 120 10.46 -8.53 -1.97
C LYS A 120 10.92 -9.98 -2.05
N GLY A 121 12.13 -10.24 -1.58
CA GLY A 121 12.69 -11.58 -1.48
C GLY A 121 13.23 -11.78 -0.07
N ALA A 122 12.85 -12.88 0.57
CA ALA A 122 13.50 -13.38 1.76
C ALA A 122 14.49 -14.47 1.33
N ILE A 123 15.78 -14.28 1.61
CA ILE A 123 16.82 -15.26 1.31
C ILE A 123 17.42 -15.68 2.65
N GLU A 124 17.38 -16.98 2.93
CA GLU A 124 18.10 -17.55 4.07
C GLU A 124 19.57 -17.68 3.67
N ILE A 125 20.45 -16.84 4.26
CA ILE A 125 21.88 -16.83 3.94
C ILE A 125 22.63 -17.44 5.12
N PRO A 126 23.33 -18.58 4.93
CA PRO A 126 24.22 -19.14 5.93
C PRO A 126 25.37 -18.19 6.27
N GLU A 127 25.89 -18.25 7.49
CA GLU A 127 27.09 -17.49 7.86
C GLU A 127 28.26 -17.81 6.91
N GLY A 128 28.91 -16.76 6.38
CA GLY A 128 30.01 -16.88 5.43
C GLY A 128 29.59 -17.01 3.96
N ALA A 129 28.29 -17.21 3.66
CA ALA A 129 27.79 -17.23 2.30
C ALA A 129 27.58 -15.80 1.77
N GLY A 130 27.81 -15.63 0.47
CA GLY A 130 27.51 -14.41 -0.27
C GLY A 130 26.36 -14.64 -1.23
N PHE A 131 25.58 -13.59 -1.48
CA PHE A 131 24.54 -13.60 -2.50
C PHE A 131 24.75 -12.41 -3.44
N GLN A 132 24.38 -12.60 -4.70
CA GLN A 132 24.38 -11.52 -5.68
C GLN A 132 23.01 -10.86 -5.68
N LEU A 133 22.98 -9.54 -5.50
CA LEU A 133 21.79 -8.76 -5.76
C LEU A 133 21.51 -8.75 -7.27
N PRO A 134 20.25 -8.53 -7.69
CA PRO A 134 19.87 -8.42 -9.09
C PRO A 134 20.68 -7.38 -9.89
N ASP A 135 21.23 -6.37 -9.20
CA ASP A 135 22.08 -5.32 -9.79
C ASP A 135 23.55 -5.74 -9.98
N GLY A 136 23.89 -7.02 -9.71
CA GLY A 136 25.25 -7.57 -9.85
C GLY A 136 26.18 -7.29 -8.65
N ALA A 137 25.72 -6.55 -7.64
CA ALA A 137 26.46 -6.35 -6.40
C ALA A 137 26.50 -7.64 -5.58
N ALA A 138 27.70 -8.13 -5.25
CA ALA A 138 27.88 -9.26 -4.36
C ALA A 138 27.97 -8.78 -2.91
N VAL A 139 27.08 -9.28 -2.06
CA VAL A 139 27.08 -9.00 -0.62
C VAL A 139 27.39 -10.29 0.12
N GLN A 140 28.47 -10.29 0.90
CA GLN A 140 28.84 -11.42 1.74
C GLN A 140 28.45 -11.13 3.19
N VAL A 141 27.81 -12.10 3.83
CA VAL A 141 27.54 -12.01 5.26
C VAL A 141 28.75 -12.60 6.00
N ALA A 142 29.67 -11.73 6.44
CA ALA A 142 30.91 -12.16 7.08
C ALA A 142 30.63 -12.85 8.44
N ARG A 143 29.67 -12.33 9.21
CA ARG A 143 29.26 -12.93 10.49
C ARG A 143 27.85 -12.49 10.88
N VAL A 144 27.04 -13.40 11.42
CA VAL A 144 25.77 -13.05 12.07
C VAL A 144 25.99 -13.02 13.58
N GLY A 145 25.88 -11.83 14.19
CA GLY A 145 25.97 -11.65 15.63
C GLY A 145 24.58 -11.63 16.26
N ALA A 146 24.32 -12.53 17.20
CA ALA A 146 23.14 -12.44 18.05
C ALA A 146 23.32 -11.30 19.08
N ILE A 147 22.38 -10.35 19.11
CA ILE A 147 22.34 -9.28 20.11
C ILE A 147 21.59 -9.82 21.32
N PHE A 148 22.30 -9.98 22.44
CA PHE A 148 21.69 -10.37 23.71
C PHE A 148 21.37 -9.14 24.56
N SER A 149 20.30 -9.24 25.36
CA SER A 149 19.94 -8.19 26.31
C SER A 149 21.02 -8.07 27.39
N PRO A 150 21.40 -6.85 27.85
CA PRO A 150 22.35 -6.68 28.95
C PRO A 150 21.92 -7.36 30.26
N MET A 151 20.62 -7.69 30.40
CA MET A 151 20.05 -8.37 31.57
C MET A 151 20.13 -9.91 31.51
N GLY A 152 20.92 -10.50 30.62
CA GLY A 152 21.26 -11.94 30.67
C GLY A 152 20.12 -12.89 30.30
N GLY A 153 19.28 -12.52 29.33
CA GLY A 153 18.26 -13.43 28.80
C GLY A 153 18.85 -14.45 27.82
N ASP A 154 18.49 -15.72 27.97
CA ASP A 154 18.93 -16.85 27.10
C ASP A 154 18.43 -16.76 25.65
N ARG A 155 17.60 -15.76 25.32
CA ARG A 155 17.07 -15.55 23.97
C ARG A 155 17.66 -14.28 23.35
N PRO A 156 18.15 -14.36 22.09
CA PRO A 156 18.63 -13.19 21.39
C PRO A 156 17.48 -12.21 21.12
N LEU A 157 17.74 -10.92 21.32
CA LEU A 157 16.81 -9.83 21.00
C LEU A 157 16.74 -9.55 19.49
N GLY A 158 17.74 -10.01 18.74
CA GLY A 158 17.81 -9.88 17.31
C GLY A 158 19.15 -10.36 16.77
N TYR A 159 19.28 -10.36 15.45
CA TYR A 159 20.50 -10.75 14.76
C TYR A 159 21.00 -9.55 13.96
N LYS A 160 22.31 -9.28 14.03
CA LYS A 160 22.96 -8.25 13.24
C LYS A 160 23.96 -8.93 12.31
N ALA A 161 23.73 -8.78 11.01
CA ALA A 161 24.72 -9.14 10.02
C ALA A 161 25.85 -8.10 10.03
N LEU A 162 27.09 -8.57 10.15
CA LEU A 162 28.29 -7.81 9.84
C LEU A 162 28.63 -8.13 8.39
N LEU A 163 28.53 -7.11 7.53
CA LEU A 163 28.90 -7.13 6.12
C LEU A 163 30.40 -6.94 5.96
#